data_AF-A0A091C784-F1
#
_entry.id   AF-A0A091C784-F1
#
_cell.length_a   1.000
_cell.length_b   1.000
_cell.length_c   1.000
_cell.angle_alpha   90.00
_cell.angle_beta   90.00
_cell.angle_gamma   90.00
#
_symmetry.space_group_name_H-M   'P 1'
#
loop_
_entity.id
_entity.type
_entity.pdbx_description
1 polymer ?
#
loop_
_entity_poly.entity_id
_entity_poly.type
_entity_poly.pdbx_seq_one_letter_code
_entity_poly.pdbx_strand_id
1 'polypeptide(L)'
;MGKNFSRKDFSRTWNQQVTFENCVFEQTIFERARIENCLFLNCSFLNCSFMSCEILDTTFKESDFSRVLFNECTIDSSVFELNSCFESMTYPLEDNKNLINTFSEFSFYSEKQAEDIYMLLNQLKKIPAMRATSSLFHTKKRSPSKSERKEYKKIKPKDAKKMGLTKKERLRENKKRKSYRNQAIQVHKQNTKDGKNTYVKKEHYFF
;
A
#
# COMPACT_ATOMS: atom_id res chain seq x y z
N MET A 1 -32.47 -19.48 15.52
CA MET A 1 -31.41 -19.18 16.51
C MET A 1 -30.11 -19.76 15.98
N GLY A 2 -29.09 -18.93 15.78
CA GLY A 2 -27.79 -19.44 15.37
C GLY A 2 -27.04 -20.10 16.51
N LYS A 3 -26.02 -20.87 16.17
CA LYS A 3 -25.21 -21.64 17.11
C LYS A 3 -23.95 -20.88 17.48
N ASN A 4 -23.48 -21.09 18.71
CA ASN A 4 -22.19 -20.59 19.18
C ASN A 4 -21.12 -21.69 19.01
N PHE A 5 -20.08 -21.37 18.24
CA PHE A 5 -18.92 -22.22 17.96
C PHE A 5 -17.61 -21.60 18.46
N SER A 6 -17.70 -20.64 19.37
CA SER A 6 -16.55 -19.94 19.93
C SER A 6 -15.60 -20.90 20.65
N ARG A 7 -14.30 -20.64 20.52
CA ARG A 7 -13.20 -21.42 21.13
C ARG A 7 -13.16 -22.88 20.70
N LYS A 8 -13.82 -23.24 19.60
CA LYS A 8 -13.74 -24.58 19.02
C LYS A 8 -12.55 -24.69 18.09
N ASP A 9 -12.10 -25.93 17.93
CA ASP A 9 -11.06 -26.31 16.99
C ASP A 9 -11.70 -27.10 15.84
N PHE A 10 -11.70 -26.50 14.65
CA PHE A 10 -12.08 -27.11 13.37
C PHE A 10 -10.85 -27.39 12.50
N SER A 11 -9.65 -27.41 13.08
CA SER A 11 -8.43 -27.65 12.32
C SER A 11 -8.49 -29.01 11.62
N ARG A 12 -8.06 -29.05 10.36
CA ARG A 12 -8.04 -30.26 9.51
C ARG A 12 -9.40 -30.94 9.35
N THR A 13 -10.50 -30.23 9.61
CA THR A 13 -11.85 -30.72 9.33
C THR A 13 -12.21 -30.51 7.87
N TRP A 14 -13.14 -31.31 7.37
CA TRP A 14 -13.79 -31.07 6.09
C TRP A 14 -15.26 -30.74 6.33
N ASN A 15 -15.63 -29.50 6.06
CA ASN A 15 -16.99 -29.00 6.14
C ASN A 15 -17.52 -28.92 4.70
N GLN A 16 -18.46 -29.79 4.36
CA GLN A 16 -19.02 -29.86 3.01
C GLN A 16 -20.53 -29.67 3.08
N GLN A 17 -21.09 -28.79 2.23
CA GLN A 17 -22.54 -28.60 2.09
C GLN A 17 -23.25 -28.19 3.39
N VAL A 18 -22.60 -27.33 4.18
CA VAL A 18 -23.14 -26.85 5.46
C VAL A 18 -23.59 -25.40 5.35
N THR A 19 -24.79 -25.12 5.85
CA THR A 19 -25.29 -23.75 6.05
C THR A 19 -25.17 -23.36 7.52
N PHE A 20 -24.44 -22.28 7.77
CA PHE A 20 -24.33 -21.60 9.04
C PHE A 20 -25.12 -20.29 8.94
N GLU A 21 -26.17 -20.17 9.76
CA GLU A 21 -27.00 -18.97 9.78
C GLU A 21 -27.01 -18.37 11.19
N ASN A 22 -26.79 -17.06 11.29
CA ASN A 22 -26.79 -16.32 12.56
C ASN A 22 -25.78 -16.86 13.60
N CYS A 23 -24.72 -17.54 13.15
CA CYS A 23 -23.78 -18.25 14.03
C CYS A 23 -22.64 -17.35 14.51
N VAL A 24 -22.08 -17.68 15.68
CA VAL A 24 -20.95 -16.94 16.28
C VAL A 24 -19.73 -17.84 16.37
N PHE A 25 -18.62 -17.35 15.84
CA PHE A 25 -17.30 -17.94 15.87
C PHE A 25 -16.34 -16.93 16.51
N GLU A 26 -16.16 -17.00 17.83
CA GLU A 26 -15.18 -16.16 18.52
C GLU A 26 -13.98 -17.01 18.95
N GLN A 27 -12.76 -16.61 18.57
CA GLN A 27 -11.54 -17.36 18.90
C GLN A 27 -11.59 -18.82 18.42
N THR A 28 -12.30 -19.08 17.33
CA THR A 28 -12.41 -20.39 16.69
C THR A 28 -11.26 -20.60 15.70
N ILE A 29 -10.73 -21.82 15.65
CA ILE A 29 -9.57 -22.20 14.83
C ILE A 29 -10.04 -23.04 13.64
N PHE A 30 -9.64 -22.68 12.42
CA PHE A 30 -9.96 -23.40 11.18
C PHE A 30 -8.71 -23.90 10.44
N GLU A 31 -7.57 -24.00 11.10
CA GLU A 31 -6.27 -24.25 10.44
C GLU A 31 -6.27 -25.54 9.62
N ARG A 32 -5.88 -25.46 8.35
CA ARG A 32 -5.88 -26.58 7.41
C ARG A 32 -7.25 -27.23 7.21
N ALA A 33 -8.34 -26.53 7.54
CA ALA A 33 -9.69 -27.01 7.24
C ALA A 33 -10.00 -26.87 5.74
N ARG A 34 -10.83 -27.78 5.25
CA ARG A 34 -11.47 -27.70 3.94
C ARG A 34 -12.93 -27.29 4.13
N ILE A 35 -13.34 -26.22 3.49
CA ILE A 35 -14.68 -25.64 3.55
C ILE A 35 -15.19 -25.60 2.12
N GLU A 36 -16.13 -26.48 1.80
CA GLU A 36 -16.54 -26.74 0.43
C GLU A 36 -18.06 -26.65 0.29
N ASN A 37 -18.57 -25.93 -0.70
CA ASN A 37 -20.02 -25.81 -0.95
C ASN A 37 -20.81 -25.33 0.28
N CYS A 38 -20.22 -24.47 1.13
CA CYS A 38 -20.86 -23.99 2.36
C CYS A 38 -21.52 -22.62 2.17
N LEU A 39 -22.46 -22.29 3.06
CA LEU A 39 -23.05 -20.94 3.17
C LEU A 39 -22.90 -20.43 4.60
N PHE A 40 -22.35 -19.23 4.78
CA PHE A 40 -22.32 -18.51 6.03
C PHE A 40 -23.14 -17.23 5.88
N LEU A 41 -24.33 -17.19 6.48
CA LEU A 41 -25.25 -16.07 6.40
C LEU A 41 -25.38 -15.41 7.77
N ASN A 42 -25.19 -14.09 7.82
CA ASN A 42 -25.30 -13.28 9.04
C ASN A 42 -24.47 -13.85 10.21
N CYS A 43 -23.26 -14.33 9.92
CA CYS A 43 -22.37 -14.93 10.93
C CYS A 43 -21.34 -13.91 11.45
N SER A 44 -20.87 -14.09 12.68
CA SER A 44 -19.78 -13.29 13.24
C SER A 44 -18.54 -14.14 13.46
N PHE A 45 -17.43 -13.73 12.86
CA PHE A 45 -16.10 -14.30 13.04
C PHE A 45 -15.21 -13.27 13.75
N LEU A 46 -15.06 -13.41 15.06
CA LEU A 46 -14.26 -12.51 15.87
C LEU A 46 -12.97 -13.19 16.31
N ASN A 47 -11.83 -12.65 15.88
CA ASN A 47 -10.50 -13.16 16.27
C ASN A 47 -10.32 -14.66 15.94
N CYS A 48 -10.84 -15.08 14.79
CA CYS A 48 -10.68 -16.44 14.25
C CYS A 48 -9.39 -16.60 13.43
N SER A 49 -8.84 -17.81 13.43
CA SER A 49 -7.66 -18.18 12.64
C SER A 49 -8.07 -19.03 11.44
N PHE A 50 -7.85 -18.52 10.22
CA PHE A 50 -7.88 -19.29 8.98
C PHE A 50 -6.45 -19.34 8.43
N MET A 51 -5.74 -20.43 8.71
CA MET A 51 -4.39 -20.66 8.20
C MET A 51 -4.36 -21.90 7.32
N SER A 52 -3.82 -21.80 6.12
CA SER A 52 -3.65 -22.89 5.17
C SER A 52 -4.97 -23.64 4.85
N CYS A 53 -6.10 -22.94 4.81
CA CYS A 53 -7.42 -23.54 4.54
C CYS A 53 -7.69 -23.69 3.03
N GLU A 54 -8.49 -24.67 2.66
CA GLU A 54 -9.10 -24.80 1.32
C GLU A 54 -10.55 -24.34 1.39
N ILE A 55 -10.92 -23.24 0.74
CA ILE A 55 -12.27 -22.69 0.69
C ILE A 55 -12.76 -22.75 -0.75
N LEU A 56 -13.72 -23.63 -1.04
CA LEU A 56 -14.17 -23.98 -2.38
C LEU A 56 -15.68 -23.78 -2.48
N ASP A 57 -16.16 -23.13 -3.54
CA ASP A 57 -17.59 -22.97 -3.83
C ASP A 57 -18.42 -22.48 -2.63
N THR A 58 -17.85 -21.63 -1.77
CA THR A 58 -18.45 -21.23 -0.49
C THR A 58 -18.87 -19.78 -0.52
N THR A 59 -20.04 -19.48 0.04
CA THR A 59 -20.56 -18.11 0.13
C THR A 59 -20.53 -17.63 1.58
N PHE A 60 -19.94 -16.46 1.81
CA PHE A 60 -20.06 -15.69 3.04
C PHE A 60 -20.91 -14.45 2.74
N LYS A 61 -22.05 -14.30 3.40
CA LYS A 61 -23.01 -13.23 3.19
C LYS A 61 -23.38 -12.52 4.49
N GLU A 62 -23.41 -11.19 4.46
CA GLU A 62 -23.85 -10.35 5.61
C GLU A 62 -23.12 -10.68 6.92
N SER A 63 -21.89 -11.18 6.83
CA SER A 63 -21.11 -11.70 7.94
C SER A 63 -19.99 -10.75 8.36
N ASP A 64 -19.57 -10.81 9.61
CA ASP A 64 -18.51 -9.96 10.17
C ASP A 64 -17.19 -10.72 10.31
N PHE A 65 -16.11 -10.17 9.76
CA PHE A 65 -14.75 -10.74 9.80
C PHE A 65 -13.77 -9.92 10.64
N SER A 66 -14.28 -9.22 11.66
CA SER A 66 -13.47 -8.42 12.58
C SER A 66 -12.27 -9.20 13.15
N ARG A 67 -11.06 -8.75 12.77
CA ARG A 67 -9.76 -9.33 13.17
C ARG A 67 -9.56 -10.78 12.73
N VAL A 68 -10.02 -11.11 11.52
CA VAL A 68 -9.77 -12.41 10.89
C VAL A 68 -8.68 -12.26 9.82
N LEU A 69 -7.76 -13.23 9.77
CA LEU A 69 -6.74 -13.34 8.73
C LEU A 69 -6.92 -14.67 8.00
N PHE A 70 -6.81 -14.62 6.66
CA PHE A 70 -6.83 -15.80 5.78
C PHE A 70 -5.41 -16.02 5.22
N ASN A 71 -4.53 -16.55 6.06
CA ASN A 71 -3.12 -16.74 5.72
C ASN A 71 -2.92 -18.07 4.98
N GLU A 72 -2.24 -18.04 3.84
CA GLU A 72 -1.92 -19.24 3.04
C GLU A 72 -3.17 -20.05 2.62
N CYS A 73 -4.35 -19.43 2.61
CA CYS A 73 -5.58 -20.10 2.20
C CYS A 73 -5.72 -20.11 0.67
N THR A 74 -6.26 -21.21 0.14
CA THR A 74 -6.76 -21.29 -1.22
C THR A 74 -8.25 -21.00 -1.20
N ILE A 75 -8.70 -19.99 -1.94
CA ILE A 75 -10.11 -19.61 -2.04
C ILE A 75 -10.51 -19.73 -3.50
N ASP A 76 -11.25 -20.75 -3.91
CA ASP A 76 -11.68 -20.92 -5.31
C ASP A 76 -13.20 -20.87 -5.41
N SER A 77 -13.70 -20.20 -6.45
CA SER A 77 -15.13 -20.09 -6.80
C SER A 77 -16.05 -19.70 -5.62
N SER A 78 -15.49 -19.02 -4.63
CA SER A 78 -16.17 -18.62 -3.39
C SER A 78 -16.52 -17.13 -3.42
N VAL A 79 -17.63 -16.77 -2.75
CA VAL A 79 -18.24 -15.44 -2.82
C VAL A 79 -18.27 -14.80 -1.43
N PHE A 80 -17.94 -13.51 -1.36
CA PHE A 80 -18.07 -12.69 -0.15
C PHE A 80 -19.00 -11.51 -0.42
N GLU A 81 -20.24 -11.53 0.07
CA GLU A 81 -21.26 -10.53 -0.22
C GLU A 81 -21.65 -9.75 1.05
N LEU A 82 -21.62 -8.40 1.00
CA LEU A 82 -22.12 -7.53 2.08
C LEU A 82 -21.50 -7.79 3.48
N ASN A 83 -20.25 -8.29 3.53
CA ASN A 83 -19.58 -8.62 4.79
C ASN A 83 -18.86 -7.39 5.40
N SER A 84 -18.75 -7.32 6.74
CA SER A 84 -18.02 -6.26 7.44
C SER A 84 -16.56 -6.63 7.76
N CYS A 85 -15.70 -5.60 7.75
CA CYS A 85 -14.27 -5.65 8.08
C CYS A 85 -13.37 -6.37 7.04
N PHE A 86 -13.00 -5.66 5.97
CA PHE A 86 -11.94 -6.03 5.02
C PHE A 86 -10.67 -5.17 5.24
N GLU A 87 -10.30 -4.86 6.49
CA GLU A 87 -9.19 -3.93 6.77
C GLU A 87 -7.78 -4.53 6.64
N SER A 88 -7.61 -5.87 6.51
CA SER A 88 -6.26 -6.46 6.40
C SER A 88 -6.16 -7.86 5.75
N MET A 89 -6.87 -8.13 4.65
CA MET A 89 -6.60 -9.38 3.93
C MET A 89 -5.43 -9.23 2.95
N THR A 90 -4.26 -9.74 3.37
CA THR A 90 -3.13 -10.00 2.47
C THR A 90 -3.41 -11.30 1.71
N TYR A 91 -4.06 -11.22 0.55
CA TYR A 91 -4.32 -12.39 -0.31
C TYR A 91 -3.05 -12.80 -1.09
N PRO A 92 -2.82 -14.11 -1.34
CA PRO A 92 -1.87 -14.56 -2.35
C PRO A 92 -2.40 -14.15 -3.74
N LEU A 93 -1.83 -13.09 -4.29
CA LEU A 93 -2.39 -12.29 -5.39
C LEU A 93 -2.16 -12.89 -6.78
N GLU A 94 -1.97 -14.21 -6.93
CA GLU A 94 -1.52 -14.75 -8.22
C GLU A 94 -2.60 -15.32 -9.16
N ASP A 95 -3.79 -15.78 -8.72
CA ASP A 95 -4.70 -16.43 -9.71
C ASP A 95 -6.23 -16.26 -9.56
N ASN A 96 -6.74 -15.43 -8.65
CA ASN A 96 -8.19 -15.34 -8.45
C ASN A 96 -8.89 -14.20 -9.20
N LYS A 97 -9.19 -14.43 -10.49
CA LYS A 97 -9.98 -13.50 -11.32
C LYS A 97 -11.42 -13.30 -10.83
N ASN A 98 -11.98 -14.27 -10.10
CA ASN A 98 -13.35 -14.18 -9.58
C ASN A 98 -13.47 -13.30 -8.33
N LEU A 99 -12.42 -13.18 -7.51
CA LEU A 99 -12.39 -12.28 -6.37
C LEU A 99 -12.39 -10.79 -6.81
N ILE A 100 -11.77 -10.48 -7.95
CA ILE A 100 -11.74 -9.11 -8.50
C ILE A 100 -13.15 -8.56 -8.75
N ASN A 101 -14.12 -9.41 -9.09
CA ASN A 101 -15.50 -8.97 -9.29
C ASN A 101 -16.23 -8.68 -7.96
N THR A 102 -15.88 -9.37 -6.88
CA THR A 102 -16.33 -9.03 -5.51
C THR A 102 -15.68 -7.73 -5.02
N PHE A 103 -14.46 -7.43 -5.46
CA PHE A 103 -13.77 -6.16 -5.20
C PHE A 103 -14.24 -4.99 -6.06
N SER A 104 -15.16 -5.20 -7.02
CA SER A 104 -15.72 -4.09 -7.80
C SER A 104 -16.63 -3.16 -6.98
N GLU A 105 -17.07 -3.60 -5.80
CA GLU A 105 -17.75 -2.76 -4.80
C GLU A 105 -16.84 -2.35 -3.62
N PHE A 106 -15.70 -3.03 -3.44
CA PHE A 106 -14.70 -2.73 -2.40
C PHE A 106 -13.44 -2.09 -2.99
N SER A 107 -13.63 -0.95 -3.63
CA SER A 107 -12.56 0.04 -3.64
C SER A 107 -12.46 0.68 -2.25
N PHE A 108 -11.23 0.72 -1.71
CA PHE A 108 -10.75 1.58 -0.61
C PHE A 108 -10.75 1.00 0.82
N TYR A 109 -9.55 0.90 1.41
CA TYR A 109 -9.32 1.36 2.79
C TYR A 109 -10.23 2.57 3.02
N SER A 110 -11.03 2.64 4.09
CA SER A 110 -11.89 3.83 4.29
C SER A 110 -11.10 5.10 3.99
N GLU A 111 -11.62 6.05 3.20
CA GLU A 111 -10.84 7.22 2.71
C GLU A 111 -10.04 7.89 3.85
N LYS A 112 -10.63 7.89 5.04
CA LYS A 112 -10.04 8.33 6.30
C LYS A 112 -8.76 7.56 6.73
N GLN A 113 -8.73 6.23 6.64
CA GLN A 113 -7.55 5.42 6.98
C GLN A 113 -6.42 5.59 5.95
N ALA A 114 -6.75 5.71 4.66
CA ALA A 114 -5.76 6.01 3.63
C ALA A 114 -5.13 7.40 3.86
N GLU A 115 -5.95 8.38 4.27
CA GLU A 115 -5.49 9.70 4.69
C GLU A 115 -4.61 9.64 5.95
N ASP A 116 -5.00 8.88 6.97
CA ASP A 116 -4.23 8.74 8.21
C ASP A 116 -2.86 8.10 7.98
N ILE A 117 -2.80 7.03 7.17
CA ILE A 117 -1.54 6.39 6.75
C ILE A 117 -0.70 7.36 5.93
N TYR A 118 -1.31 8.08 4.98
CA TYR A 118 -0.61 9.08 4.18
C TYR A 118 -0.03 10.21 5.05
N MET A 119 -0.79 10.69 6.04
CA MET A 119 -0.38 11.71 6.99
C MET A 119 0.76 11.21 7.88
N LEU A 120 0.66 9.99 8.41
CA LEU A 120 1.70 9.35 9.21
C LEU A 120 2.99 9.18 8.38
N LEU A 121 2.90 8.67 7.16
CA LEU A 121 4.04 8.55 6.25
C LEU A 121 4.68 9.91 5.95
N ASN A 122 3.90 10.98 5.80
CA ASN A 122 4.41 12.34 5.61
C ASN A 122 5.10 12.91 6.87
N GLN A 123 4.68 12.52 8.06
CA GLN A 123 5.34 12.87 9.32
C GLN A 123 6.66 12.09 9.47
N LEU A 124 6.64 10.77 9.27
CA LEU A 124 7.81 9.90 9.40
C LEU A 124 8.92 10.24 8.41
N LYS A 125 8.58 10.65 7.18
CA LYS A 125 9.54 11.11 6.15
C LYS A 125 10.36 12.34 6.59
N LYS A 126 9.90 13.11 7.56
CA LYS A 126 10.64 14.28 8.08
C LYS A 126 11.72 13.86 9.09
N ILE A 127 11.60 12.69 9.71
CA ILE A 127 12.53 12.19 10.73
C ILE A 127 13.84 11.73 10.05
N PRO A 128 15.02 12.29 10.41
CA PRO A 128 16.29 11.90 9.79
C PRO A 128 16.65 10.42 9.99
N ALA A 129 16.44 9.89 11.20
CA ALA A 129 16.74 8.49 11.53
C ALA A 129 15.96 7.51 10.65
N MET A 130 14.66 7.75 10.44
CA MET A 130 13.81 6.91 9.58
C MET A 130 14.24 6.91 8.11
N ARG A 131 14.85 8.00 7.63
CA ARG A 131 15.35 8.07 6.25
C ARG A 131 16.70 7.36 6.08
N ALA A 132 17.50 7.28 7.14
CA ALA A 132 18.82 6.67 7.09
C ALA A 132 18.74 5.13 7.01
N THR A 133 17.69 4.51 7.58
CA THR A 133 17.53 3.06 7.61
C THR A 133 17.28 2.44 6.23
N SER A 134 16.85 3.23 5.25
CA SER A 134 16.58 2.80 3.86
C SER A 134 15.58 1.65 3.71
N SER A 135 14.93 1.23 4.79
CA SER A 135 14.04 0.06 4.85
C SER A 135 12.65 0.37 4.28
N LEU A 136 12.17 1.60 4.48
CA LEU A 136 10.86 2.07 4.03
C LEU A 136 10.95 3.28 3.09
N PHE A 137 11.94 4.15 3.32
CA PHE A 137 12.10 5.40 2.60
C PHE A 137 13.36 5.38 1.73
N HIS A 138 13.18 5.48 0.41
CA HIS A 138 14.27 5.48 -0.56
C HIS A 138 14.49 6.86 -1.16
N THR A 139 15.76 7.27 -1.30
CA THR A 139 16.11 8.59 -1.86
C THR A 139 16.17 8.55 -3.38
N LYS A 140 15.43 9.44 -4.03
CA LYS A 140 15.49 9.64 -5.49
C LYS A 140 16.72 10.47 -5.83
N LYS A 141 17.73 9.84 -6.44
CA LYS A 141 18.86 10.58 -7.04
C LYS A 141 18.33 11.40 -8.22
N ARG A 142 18.22 12.72 -8.05
CA ARG A 142 17.84 13.62 -9.14
C ARG A 142 19.08 14.17 -9.83
N SER A 143 19.16 13.93 -11.13
CA SER A 143 20.06 14.68 -12.01
C SER A 143 19.35 15.93 -12.55
N PRO A 144 20.03 17.09 -12.68
CA PRO A 144 19.44 18.28 -13.28
C PRO A 144 18.99 17.99 -14.72
N SER A 145 17.86 18.56 -15.13
CA SER A 145 17.31 18.42 -16.49
C SER A 145 18.21 19.10 -17.54
N LYS A 146 17.98 18.84 -18.83
CA LYS A 146 18.74 19.48 -19.91
C LYS A 146 18.59 21.02 -19.89
N SER A 147 17.39 21.54 -19.58
CA SER A 147 17.14 22.98 -19.48
C SER A 147 17.86 23.60 -18.28
N GLU A 148 17.77 22.97 -17.11
CA GLU A 148 18.46 23.41 -15.88
C GLU A 148 19.98 23.46 -16.07
N ARG A 149 20.55 22.42 -16.70
CA ARG A 149 21.99 22.39 -17.01
C ARG A 149 22.40 23.56 -17.89
N LYS A 150 21.56 23.96 -18.86
CA LYS A 150 21.83 25.08 -19.76
C LYS A 150 21.77 26.42 -19.01
N GLU A 151 20.81 26.56 -18.09
CA GLU A 151 20.61 27.76 -17.27
C GLU A 151 21.73 27.98 -16.25
N TYR A 152 22.26 26.90 -15.66
CA TYR A 152 23.38 26.98 -14.70
C TYR A 152 24.76 27.03 -15.37
N LYS A 153 24.84 26.75 -16.68
CA LYS A 153 26.11 26.65 -17.41
C LYS A 153 26.80 28.01 -17.47
N LYS A 154 28.03 28.05 -16.96
CA LYS A 154 28.92 29.22 -17.09
C LYS A 154 29.18 29.53 -18.56
N ILE A 155 28.93 30.77 -18.96
CA ILE A 155 29.24 31.27 -20.31
C ILE A 155 30.74 31.52 -20.40
N LYS A 156 31.43 30.75 -21.26
CA LYS A 156 32.86 30.94 -21.54
C LYS A 156 33.06 32.14 -22.48
N PRO A 157 34.25 32.76 -22.51
CA PRO A 157 34.52 33.91 -23.40
C PRO A 157 34.22 33.63 -24.88
N LYS A 158 34.56 32.42 -25.36
CA LYS A 158 34.27 31.98 -26.74
C LYS A 158 32.77 31.96 -27.05
N ASP A 159 31.96 31.47 -26.11
CA ASP A 159 30.50 31.38 -26.24
C ASP A 159 29.85 32.77 -26.17
N ALA A 160 30.35 33.63 -25.28
CA ALA A 160 29.87 35.01 -25.17
C ALA A 160 30.11 35.82 -26.46
N LYS A 161 31.25 35.62 -27.12
CA LYS A 161 31.55 36.25 -28.41
C LYS A 161 30.54 35.84 -29.49
N LYS A 162 30.16 34.55 -29.53
CA LYS A 162 29.12 34.04 -30.44
C LYS A 162 27.73 34.60 -30.13
N MET A 163 27.48 34.96 -28.87
CA MET A 163 26.22 35.54 -28.38
C MET A 163 26.19 37.07 -28.45
N GLY A 164 27.24 37.73 -28.95
CA GLY A 164 27.32 39.19 -29.02
C GLY A 164 27.47 39.90 -27.66
N LEU A 165 27.84 39.18 -26.59
CA LEU A 165 27.93 39.74 -25.24
C LEU A 165 29.29 40.39 -24.97
N THR A 166 29.29 41.59 -24.39
CA THR A 166 30.49 42.23 -23.87
C THR A 166 31.05 41.49 -22.65
N LYS A 167 32.31 41.80 -22.27
CA LYS A 167 32.93 41.25 -21.04
C LYS A 167 32.10 41.54 -19.79
N LYS A 168 31.54 42.76 -19.68
CA LYS A 168 30.75 43.22 -18.53
C LYS A 168 29.42 42.47 -18.44
N GLU A 169 28.70 42.33 -19.56
CA GLU A 169 27.44 41.60 -19.62
C GLU A 169 27.63 40.10 -19.34
N ARG A 170 28.65 39.48 -19.92
CA ARG A 170 29.01 38.08 -19.62
C ARG A 170 29.28 37.84 -18.13
N LEU A 171 29.94 38.78 -17.45
CA LEU A 171 30.22 38.66 -16.02
C LEU A 171 28.94 38.83 -15.18
N ARG A 172 28.08 39.79 -15.54
CA ARG A 172 26.77 40.00 -14.90
C ARG A 172 25.88 38.77 -15.04
N GLU A 173 25.81 38.20 -16.24
CA GLU A 173 25.03 37.00 -16.54
C GLU A 173 25.59 35.77 -15.80
N ASN A 174 26.92 35.59 -15.75
CA ASN A 174 27.52 34.50 -14.98
C ASN A 174 27.27 34.63 -13.47
N LYS A 175 27.21 35.84 -12.92
CA LYS A 175 26.82 36.07 -11.52
C LYS A 175 25.38 35.64 -11.27
N LYS A 176 24.47 35.97 -12.20
CA LYS A 176 23.05 35.55 -12.16
C LYS A 176 22.91 34.02 -12.21
N ARG A 177 23.56 33.35 -13.16
CA ARG A 177 23.56 31.88 -13.28
C ARG A 177 24.15 31.17 -12.06
N LYS A 178 25.20 31.73 -11.45
CA LYS A 178 25.76 31.23 -10.18
C LYS A 178 24.73 31.33 -9.05
N SER A 179 23.99 32.43 -8.98
CA SER A 179 22.91 32.61 -7.99
C SER A 179 21.82 31.56 -8.16
N TYR A 180 21.32 31.36 -9.38
CA TYR A 180 20.29 30.35 -9.66
C TYR A 180 20.74 28.93 -9.32
N ARG A 181 21.97 28.57 -9.67
CA ARG A 181 22.53 27.27 -9.29
C ARG A 181 22.56 27.08 -7.78
N ASN A 182 22.96 28.11 -7.03
CA ASN A 182 23.01 28.05 -5.56
C ASN A 182 21.61 27.92 -4.95
N GLN A 183 20.63 28.67 -5.46
CA GLN A 183 19.23 28.55 -5.05
C GLN A 183 18.70 27.13 -5.33
N ALA A 184 18.97 26.57 -6.51
CA ALA A 184 18.56 25.21 -6.85
C ALA A 184 19.18 24.15 -5.92
N ILE A 185 20.45 24.31 -5.54
CA ILE A 185 21.11 23.45 -4.55
C ILE A 185 20.45 23.56 -3.17
N GLN A 186 20.11 24.78 -2.73
CA GLN A 186 19.42 25.00 -1.46
C GLN A 186 18.03 24.36 -1.45
N VAL A 187 17.24 24.56 -2.51
CA VAL A 187 15.92 23.92 -2.68
C VAL A 187 16.06 22.40 -2.65
N HIS A 188 17.05 21.84 -3.34
CA HIS A 188 17.29 20.39 -3.32
C HIS A 188 17.64 19.87 -1.92
N LYS A 189 18.49 20.59 -1.17
CA LYS A 189 18.80 20.26 0.23
C LYS A 189 17.57 20.33 1.12
N GLN A 190 16.73 21.36 0.94
CA GLN A 190 15.49 21.52 1.71
C GLN A 190 14.49 20.41 1.38
N ASN A 191 14.28 20.10 0.10
CA ASN A 191 13.45 18.97 -0.32
C ASN A 191 13.96 17.63 0.21
N THR A 192 15.27 17.47 0.35
CA THR A 192 15.84 16.30 1.00
C THR A 192 15.44 16.29 2.48
N LYS A 193 15.65 17.39 3.21
CA LYS A 193 15.26 17.54 4.62
C LYS A 193 13.77 17.26 4.88
N ASP A 194 12.90 17.79 4.02
CA ASP A 194 11.44 17.63 4.10
C ASP A 194 10.95 16.25 3.62
N GLY A 195 11.87 15.38 3.18
CA GLY A 195 11.53 14.05 2.68
C GLY A 195 10.86 14.05 1.29
N LYS A 196 10.76 15.19 0.60
CA LYS A 196 10.18 15.34 -0.75
C LYS A 196 10.99 14.63 -1.84
N ASN A 197 12.28 14.39 -1.61
CA ASN A 197 13.12 13.57 -2.50
C ASN A 197 13.05 12.07 -2.16
N THR A 198 12.13 11.66 -1.30
CA THR A 198 12.04 10.28 -0.79
C THR A 198 10.74 9.64 -1.25
N TYR A 199 10.79 8.37 -1.59
CA TYR A 199 9.62 7.59 -1.99
C TYR A 199 9.58 6.26 -1.22
N VAL A 200 8.37 5.70 -1.13
CA VAL A 200 8.16 4.33 -0.68
C VAL A 200 8.03 3.49 -1.95
N LYS A 201 8.64 2.30 -1.99
CA LYS A 201 8.51 1.43 -3.17
C LYS A 201 7.11 0.83 -3.22
N LYS A 202 6.62 0.56 -4.44
CA LYS A 202 5.32 -0.08 -4.68
C LYS A 202 5.12 -1.38 -3.89
N GLU A 203 6.18 -2.16 -3.69
CA GLU A 203 6.18 -3.41 -2.91
C GLU A 203 5.77 -3.23 -1.43
N HIS A 204 5.85 -2.02 -0.86
CA HIS A 204 5.40 -1.73 0.51
C HIS A 204 3.98 -1.16 0.61
N TYR A 205 3.26 -1.05 -0.50
CA TYR A 205 1.86 -0.59 -0.53
C TYR A 205 0.85 -1.75 -0.52
N PHE A 206 1.32 -3.00 -0.54
CA PHE A 206 0.48 -4.22 -0.59
C PHE A 206 0.49 -4.96 0.76
N PHE A 207 0.31 -4.23 1.86
CA PHE A 207 0.04 -4.80 3.18
C PHE A 207 -1.46 -4.78 3.45
#